data_AF-A0A0G3ID94-F1
#
_entry.id   AF-A0A0G3ID94-F1
#
_cell.length_a   1.000
_cell.length_b   1.000
_cell.length_c   1.000
_cell.angle_alpha   90.00
_cell.angle_beta   90.00
_cell.angle_gamma   90.00
#
_symmetry.space_group_name_H-M   'P 1'
#
loop_
_entity.id
_entity.type
_entity.pdbx_description
1 polymer ?
#
loop_
_entity_poly.entity_id
_entity_poly.type
_entity_poly.pdbx_seq_one_letter_code
_entity_poly.pdbx_strand_id
1 'polypeptide(L)' 'MSGTDERQALSEAGEERGWQRRESGRVDVYLRDRFRIRVIWQGNEVISGASFFEDEMYELYTRDLAKVRAWLKK' A
#
# COMPACT_ATOMS: atom_id res chain seq x y z
N MET A 1 20.46 -9.69 -11.41
CA MET A 1 19.04 -9.29 -11.28
C MET A 1 18.81 -8.90 -9.83
N SER A 2 19.00 -7.63 -9.48
CA SER A 2 18.47 -7.09 -8.22
C SER A 2 17.30 -6.18 -8.60
N GLY A 3 16.18 -6.79 -9.01
CA GLY A 3 14.93 -6.07 -9.06
C GLY A 3 14.58 -5.71 -7.63
N THR A 4 14.51 -4.41 -7.31
CA THR A 4 14.12 -3.94 -5.98
C THR A 4 12.75 -4.51 -5.65
N ASP A 5 12.63 -5.19 -4.50
CA ASP A 5 11.33 -5.65 -4.00
C ASP A 5 10.56 -4.45 -3.44
N GLU A 6 9.91 -3.71 -4.33
CA GLU A 6 9.13 -2.51 -4.01
C GLU A 6 7.99 -2.84 -3.04
N ARG A 7 7.45 -4.06 -3.10
CA ARG A 7 6.42 -4.57 -2.20
C ARG A 7 6.94 -4.72 -0.78
N GLN A 8 8.09 -5.34 -0.61
CA GLN A 8 8.76 -5.45 0.68
C GLN A 8 9.13 -4.07 1.22
N ALA A 9 9.74 -3.21 0.40
CA ALA A 9 10.11 -1.85 0.79
C ALA A 9 8.89 -0.97 1.16
N LEU A 10 7.72 -1.23 0.59
CA LEU A 10 6.47 -0.57 0.98
C LEU A 10 5.96 -1.09 2.34
N SER A 11 6.07 -2.40 2.59
CA SER A 11 5.72 -3.05 3.86
C SER A 11 6.48 -2.43 5.01
N GLU A 12 7.82 -2.44 4.91
CA GLU A 12 8.74 -1.94 5.94
C GLU A 12 8.46 -0.46 6.24
N ALA A 13 8.34 0.37 5.21
CA ALA A 13 8.05 1.80 5.37
C ALA A 13 6.67 2.09 6.01
N GLY A 14 5.71 1.19 5.85
CA GLY A 14 4.41 1.25 6.50
C GLY A 14 4.48 0.83 7.97
N GLU A 15 5.13 -0.29 8.25
CA GLU A 15 5.31 -0.84 9.60
C GLU A 15 6.07 0.13 10.51
N GLU A 16 7.13 0.77 10.00
CA GLU A 16 7.88 1.83 10.69
C GLU A 16 6.98 3.01 11.14
N ARG A 17 5.84 3.21 10.47
CA ARG A 17 4.87 4.28 10.76
C ARG A 17 3.60 3.76 11.44
N GLY A 18 3.64 2.55 11.98
CA GLY A 18 2.54 1.94 12.73
C GLY A 18 1.40 1.40 11.87
N TRP A 19 1.59 1.26 10.55
CA TRP A 19 0.61 0.59 9.71
C TRP A 19 0.66 -0.91 9.92
N GLN A 20 -0.51 -1.53 10.05
CA GLN A 20 -0.65 -2.98 10.07
C GLN A 20 -0.90 -3.47 8.64
N ARG A 21 -0.04 -4.36 8.14
CA ARG A 21 -0.21 -4.98 6.81
C ARG A 21 -0.90 -6.34 6.92
N ARG A 22 -1.81 -6.61 6.00
CA ARG A 22 -2.39 -7.93 5.74
C ARG A 22 -2.21 -8.29 4.28
N GLU A 23 -1.64 -9.45 4.02
CA GLU A 23 -1.44 -9.97 2.67
C GLU A 23 -2.58 -10.91 2.26
N SER A 24 -2.98 -10.84 0.99
CA SER A 24 -3.94 -11.75 0.37
C SER A 24 -3.63 -11.89 -1.12
N GLY A 25 -2.79 -12.88 -1.47
CA GLY A 25 -2.34 -13.10 -2.84
C GLY A 25 -1.55 -11.89 -3.35
N ARG A 26 -2.07 -11.23 -4.39
CA ARG A 26 -1.47 -10.00 -4.94
C ARG A 26 -1.90 -8.73 -4.23
N VAL A 27 -2.72 -8.83 -3.18
CA VAL A 27 -3.29 -7.67 -2.51
C VAL A 27 -2.62 -7.50 -1.16
N ASP A 28 -2.17 -6.28 -0.89
CA ASP A 28 -1.82 -5.85 0.46
C ASP A 28 -2.88 -4.87 0.96
N VAL A 29 -3.27 -5.03 2.22
CA VAL A 29 -4.14 -4.09 2.92
C VAL A 29 -3.38 -3.51 4.09
N TYR A 30 -3.20 -2.20 4.10
CA TYR A 30 -2.61 -1.44 5.19
C TYR A 30 -3.71 -0.78 6.00
N LEU A 31 -3.67 -0.93 7.31
CA LEU A 31 -4.63 -0.35 8.25
C LEU A 31 -3.88 0.50 9.28
N ARG A 32 -4.40 1.70 9.55
CA ARG A 32 -3.96 2.53 10.68
C ARG A 32 -5.07 3.49 11.09
N ASP A 33 -5.53 3.37 12.32
CA ASP A 33 -6.68 4.11 12.86
C ASP A 33 -7.90 4.02 11.91
N ARG A 34 -8.39 5.15 11.42
CA ARG A 34 -9.50 5.25 10.45
C ARG A 34 -9.10 5.03 8.99
N PHE A 35 -7.81 4.88 8.71
CA PHE A 35 -7.31 4.80 7.35
C PHE A 35 -7.13 3.35 6.90
N ARG A 36 -7.51 3.08 5.65
CA ARG A 36 -7.25 1.82 4.98
C ARG A 36 -6.69 2.09 3.59
N ILE A 37 -5.59 1.43 3.23
CA ILE A 37 -5.05 1.44 1.88
C ILE A 37 -5.08 0.00 1.35
N ARG A 38 -5.65 -0.21 0.17
CA ARG A 38 -5.59 -1.49 -0.54
C ARG A 38 -4.70 -1.33 -1.75
N VAL A 39 -3.64 -2.13 -1.85
CA VAL A 39 -2.68 -2.12 -2.96
C VAL A 39 -2.79 -3.44 -3.70
N ILE A 40 -2.93 -3.40 -5.02
CA ILE A 40 -2.96 -4.57 -5.88
C ILE A 40 -1.66 -4.60 -6.68
N TRP A 41 -0.85 -5.61 -6.47
CA TRP A 41 0.45 -5.79 -7.11
C TRP A 41 0.37 -6.56 -8.43
N GLN A 42 1.36 -6.30 -9.28
CA GLN A 42 1.74 -7.12 -10.43
C GLN A 42 3.21 -7.49 -10.26
N GLY A 43 3.46 -8.71 -9.77
CA GLY A 43 4.77 -9.09 -9.23
C GLY A 43 5.06 -8.35 -7.93
N ASN A 44 6.34 -8.09 -7.64
CA ASN A 44 6.78 -7.36 -6.44
C ASN A 44 7.29 -5.93 -6.75
N GLU A 45 7.23 -5.51 -8.01
CA GLU A 45 7.92 -4.30 -8.50
C GLU A 45 6.93 -3.16 -8.82
N VAL A 46 5.72 -3.49 -9.30
CA VAL A 46 4.74 -2.49 -9.75
C VAL A 46 3.33 -2.85 -9.28
N ILE A 47 2.46 -1.83 -9.24
CA ILE A 47 1.05 -1.99 -8.84
C ILE A 47 0.11 -1.93 -10.06
N SER A 48 -0.92 -2.77 -10.05
CA SER A 48 -2.07 -2.63 -10.95
C SER A 48 -3.03 -1.54 -10.49
N GLY A 49 -2.96 -1.16 -9.21
CA GLY A 49 -3.72 -0.04 -8.65
C GLY A 49 -3.78 -0.07 -7.13
N ALA A 50 -4.17 1.05 -6.54
CA ALA A 50 -4.39 1.18 -5.11
C ALA A 50 -5.57 2.10 -4.80
N SER A 51 -6.26 1.82 -3.70
CA SER A 51 -7.39 2.59 -3.20
C SER A 51 -7.11 3.05 -1.77
N PHE A 52 -7.43 4.31 -1.47
CA PHE A 52 -7.37 4.91 -0.14
C PHE A 52 -8.79 5.10 0.40
N PHE A 53 -8.97 4.75 1.67
CA PHE A 53 -10.20 4.92 2.40
C PHE A 53 -9.93 5.65 3.72
N GLU A 54 -10.88 6.48 4.13
CA GLU A 54 -10.92 7.16 5.44
C GLU A 54 -12.32 6.94 6.02
N ASP A 55 -12.42 6.43 7.26
CA ASP A 55 -13.70 6.05 7.89
C ASP A 55 -14.55 5.12 7.00
N GLU A 56 -13.88 4.14 6.37
CA GLU A 56 -14.43 3.19 5.39
C GLU A 56 -14.98 3.79 4.08
N MET A 57 -15.02 5.12 3.96
CA MET A 57 -15.41 5.80 2.73
C MET A 57 -14.30 5.73 1.69
N TYR A 58 -14.65 5.41 0.45
CA TYR A 58 -13.70 5.42 -0.65
C TYR A 58 -13.38 6.86 -1.04
N GLU A 59 -12.11 7.23 -0.99
CA GLU A 59 -11.67 8.60 -1.25
C GLU A 59 -10.95 8.71 -2.59
N LEU A 60 -9.96 7.84 -2.85
CA LEU A 60 -9.06 7.99 -4.00
C LEU A 60 -8.62 6.64 -4.57
N TYR A 61 -8.36 6.62 -5.89
CA TYR A 61 -7.65 5.55 -6.58
C TYR A 61 -6.44 6.08 -7.33
N THR A 62 -5.42 5.25 -7.46
CA THR A 62 -4.19 5.55 -8.19
C THR A 62 -3.58 4.28 -8.78
N ARG A 63 -2.73 4.43 -9.79
CA ARG A 63 -1.78 3.40 -10.25
C ARG A 63 -0.32 3.77 -9.99
N ASP A 64 -0.09 4.92 -9.37
CA ASP A 64 1.22 5.42 -9.01
C ASP A 64 1.60 4.97 -7.59
N LEU A 65 2.68 4.19 -7.48
CA LEU A 65 3.22 3.70 -6.22
C LEU A 65 3.77 4.84 -5.34
N ALA A 66 4.31 5.92 -5.93
CA ALA A 66 4.79 7.07 -5.16
C ALA A 66 3.65 7.74 -4.38
N LYS A 67 2.44 7.78 -4.94
CA LYS A 67 1.25 8.28 -4.23
C LYS A 67 0.85 7.38 -3.06
N VAL A 68 0.99 6.06 -3.20
CA VAL A 68 0.76 5.12 -2.09
C VAL A 68 1.79 5.33 -0.96
N ARG A 69 3.07 5.51 -1.32
CA ARG A 69 4.13 5.86 -0.36
C ARG A 69 3.82 7.16 0.38
N ALA A 70 3.23 8.15 -0.30
CA ALA A 70 2.79 9.40 0.33
C ALA A 70 1.62 9.20 1.30
N TRP A 71 0.68 8.30 1.00
CA TRP A 71 -0.41 7.98 1.93
C TRP A 71 0.09 7.31 3.21
N LEU A 72 1.05 6.38 3.10
CA LEU A 72 1.63 5.73 4.29
C LEU A 72 2.44 6.69 5.18
N LYS A 73 2.86 7.84 4.64
CA LYS A 73 3.54 8.91 5.39
C LYS A 73 2.59 9.84 6.17
N LYS A 74 1.30 9.86 5.83
CA LYS A 74 0.31 10.51 6.70
C LYS A 74 0.36 9.85 8.06
#